data_AF-A0A852K6N3-F1
#
_entry.id   AF-A0A852K6N3-F1
#
_cell.length_a   1.000
_cell.length_b   1.000
_cell.length_c   1.000
_cell.angle_alpha   90.00
_cell.angle_beta   90.00
_cell.angle_gamma   90.00
#
_symmetry.space_group_name_H-M   'P 1'
#
loop_
_entity.id
_entity.type
_entity.pdbx_description
1 polymer ?
#
loop_
_entity_poly.entity_id
_entity_poly.type
_entity_poly.pdbx_seq_one_letter_code
_entity_poly.pdbx_strand_id
1 'polypeptide(L)'
;LLGRAGEAQGVVLQDGTEVRSKLVLSNASPQITFLELIPQEQLPKDFVQRIQQLDTRSPVTKINVAVDRLPSFLAAPNAHDGQALPHHQCSIHLNCEGTQLLHQAFTEAAQGHPSSRPMIELCIPSVLDPGLAPPGCHVVSLFTQYTPSVLAGERCWDEQARNAYADTVFDCIEDYAPGFKASVIGRDILTPPDLERIFGLPGG
;
A
#
# COMPACT_ATOMS: atom_id res chain seq x y z
N LEU A 1 -11.87 -3.42 -28.47
CA LEU A 1 -12.64 -3.62 -29.73
C LEU A 1 -14.05 -4.04 -29.37
N LEU A 2 -15.06 -3.32 -29.85
CA LEU A 2 -16.47 -3.64 -29.61
C LEU A 2 -17.18 -3.91 -30.94
N GLY A 3 -18.04 -4.92 -30.94
CA GLY A 3 -18.93 -5.23 -32.04
C GLY A 3 -20.14 -4.30 -32.09
N ARG A 4 -20.91 -4.42 -33.17
CA ARG A 4 -22.08 -3.55 -33.40
C ARG A 4 -23.21 -3.74 -32.39
N ALA A 5 -23.28 -4.90 -31.72
CA ALA A 5 -24.26 -5.17 -30.68
C ALA A 5 -23.68 -4.97 -29.27
N GLY A 6 -22.50 -4.34 -29.15
CA GLY A 6 -21.84 -4.05 -27.87
C GLY A 6 -21.00 -5.21 -27.32
N GLU A 7 -20.81 -6.30 -28.07
CA GLU A 7 -20.00 -7.43 -27.63
C GLU A 7 -18.49 -7.15 -27.71
N ALA A 8 -17.72 -7.61 -26.72
CA ALA A 8 -16.27 -7.50 -26.76
C ALA A 8 -15.68 -8.38 -27.87
N GLN A 9 -14.79 -7.82 -28.69
CA GLN A 9 -14.14 -8.51 -29.82
C GLN A 9 -12.60 -8.57 -29.69
N GLY A 10 -12.06 -8.06 -28.59
CA GLY A 10 -10.62 -7.99 -28.35
C GLY A 10 -10.18 -6.66 -27.75
N VAL A 11 -8.86 -6.45 -27.73
CA VAL A 11 -8.21 -5.26 -27.16
C VAL A 11 -7.33 -4.58 -28.20
N VAL A 12 -7.03 -3.30 -27.98
CA VAL A 12 -6.07 -2.54 -28.76
C VAL A 12 -4.95 -2.13 -27.81
N LEU A 13 -3.71 -2.43 -28.16
CA LEU A 13 -2.54 -2.04 -27.40
C LEU A 13 -2.15 -0.59 -27.68
N GLN A 14 -1.29 0.00 -26.85
CA GLN A 14 -0.87 1.39 -26.99
C GLN A 14 -0.18 1.70 -28.34
N ASP A 15 0.46 0.70 -28.94
CA ASP A 15 1.10 0.80 -30.27
C ASP A 15 0.12 0.67 -31.45
N GLY A 16 -1.18 0.50 -31.16
CA GLY A 16 -2.24 0.29 -32.14
C GLY A 16 -2.46 -1.16 -32.55
N THR A 17 -1.69 -2.12 -32.02
CA THR A 17 -1.87 -3.54 -32.32
C THR A 17 -3.24 -4.04 -31.83
N GLU A 18 -4.00 -4.66 -32.73
CA GLU A 18 -5.28 -5.30 -32.40
C GLU A 18 -5.08 -6.77 -32.03
N VAL A 19 -5.54 -7.15 -30.84
CA VAL A 19 -5.59 -8.56 -30.40
C VAL A 19 -7.05 -8.98 -30.32
N ARG A 20 -7.49 -9.83 -31.25
CA ARG A 20 -8.89 -10.30 -31.33
C ARG A 20 -9.14 -11.47 -30.40
N SER A 21 -10.29 -11.43 -29.72
CA SER A 21 -10.75 -12.51 -28.84
C SER A 21 -12.28 -12.50 -28.73
N LYS A 22 -12.86 -13.67 -28.45
CA LYS A 22 -14.30 -13.80 -28.11
C LYS A 22 -14.59 -13.47 -26.65
N LEU A 23 -13.56 -13.46 -25.80
CA LEU A 23 -13.65 -13.18 -24.37
C LEU A 23 -12.52 -12.23 -23.97
N VAL A 24 -12.87 -11.18 -23.23
CA VAL A 24 -11.92 -10.26 -22.62
C VAL A 24 -12.18 -10.25 -21.13
N LEU A 25 -11.15 -10.59 -20.34
CA LEU A 25 -11.19 -10.52 -18.89
C LEU A 25 -10.31 -9.34 -18.47
N SER A 26 -10.94 -8.28 -17.96
CA SER A 26 -10.19 -7.13 -17.44
C SER A 26 -9.88 -7.35 -15.96
N ASN A 27 -8.61 -7.26 -15.59
CA ASN A 27 -8.16 -7.21 -14.20
C ASN A 27 -7.85 -5.77 -13.74
N ALA A 28 -8.10 -4.78 -14.59
CA ALA A 28 -7.98 -3.37 -14.21
C ALA A 28 -9.17 -2.95 -13.33
N SER A 29 -9.04 -1.81 -12.64
CA SER A 29 -10.13 -1.25 -11.85
C SER A 29 -11.39 -1.01 -12.72
N PRO A 30 -12.59 -0.99 -12.12
CA PRO A 30 -13.80 -0.63 -12.83
C PRO A 30 -13.72 0.75 -13.49
N GLN A 31 -13.08 1.72 -12.83
CA GLN A 31 -12.89 3.06 -13.39
C GLN A 31 -12.06 3.00 -14.67
N ILE A 32 -10.89 2.34 -14.66
CA ILE A 32 -10.05 2.22 -15.85
C ILE A 32 -10.79 1.43 -16.95
N THR A 33 -11.41 0.30 -16.59
CA THR A 33 -12.08 -0.57 -17.56
C THR A 33 -13.26 0.12 -18.26
N PHE A 34 -14.13 0.79 -17.51
CA PHE A 34 -15.38 1.31 -18.04
C PHE A 34 -15.35 2.81 -18.38
N LEU A 35 -14.40 3.57 -17.85
CA LEU A 35 -14.28 5.01 -18.14
C LEU A 35 -13.15 5.33 -19.12
N GLU A 36 -12.13 4.48 -19.25
CA GLU A 36 -10.97 4.74 -20.11
C GLU A 36 -10.82 3.72 -21.25
N LEU A 37 -10.93 2.41 -20.96
CA LEU A 37 -10.68 1.35 -21.96
C LEU A 37 -11.89 1.04 -22.84
N ILE A 38 -13.08 1.42 -22.41
CA ILE A 38 -14.34 1.24 -23.15
C ILE A 38 -14.89 2.63 -23.53
N PRO A 39 -15.26 2.86 -24.81
CA PRO A 39 -15.96 4.08 -25.20
C PRO A 39 -17.25 4.25 -24.40
N GLN A 40 -17.35 5.32 -23.62
CA GLN A 40 -18.45 5.54 -22.68
C GLN A 40 -19.81 5.66 -23.38
N GLU A 41 -19.82 6.05 -24.66
CA GLU A 41 -21.03 6.14 -25.48
C GLU A 41 -21.69 4.78 -25.73
N GLN A 42 -20.94 3.70 -25.56
CA GLN A 42 -21.42 2.31 -25.69
C GLN A 42 -21.99 1.77 -24.37
N LEU A 43 -21.93 2.55 -23.28
CA LEU A 43 -22.38 2.15 -21.96
C LEU A 43 -23.67 2.90 -21.54
N PRO A 44 -24.56 2.28 -20.75
CA PRO A 44 -25.69 2.97 -20.15
C PRO A 44 -25.22 4.16 -19.29
N LYS A 45 -25.87 5.32 -19.44
CA LYS A 45 -25.46 6.55 -18.76
C LYS A 45 -25.50 6.43 -17.23
N ASP A 46 -26.51 5.76 -16.70
CA ASP A 46 -26.66 5.47 -15.27
C ASP A 46 -25.54 4.57 -14.74
N PHE A 47 -25.10 3.59 -15.54
CA PHE A 47 -23.95 2.74 -15.20
C PHE A 47 -22.66 3.57 -15.13
N VAL A 48 -22.38 4.40 -16.13
CA VAL A 48 -21.20 5.28 -16.14
C VAL A 48 -21.20 6.20 -14.91
N GLN A 49 -22.33 6.82 -14.58
CA GLN A 49 -22.47 7.66 -13.39
C GLN A 49 -22.18 6.90 -12.09
N ARG A 50 -22.62 5.64 -11.97
CA ARG A 50 -22.34 4.81 -10.79
C ARG A 50 -20.85 4.48 -10.67
N ILE A 51 -20.17 4.18 -11.78
CA ILE A 51 -18.72 3.91 -11.76
C ILE A 51 -17.93 5.19 -11.40
N GLN A 52 -18.34 6.35 -11.91
CA GLN A 52 -17.72 7.64 -11.58
C GLN A 52 -17.83 8.02 -10.09
N GLN A 53 -18.88 7.55 -9.41
CA GLN A 53 -19.11 7.82 -7.99
C GLN A 53 -18.45 6.79 -7.06
N LEU A 54 -17.77 5.77 -7.60
CA LEU A 54 -17.10 4.77 -6.79
C LEU A 54 -15.90 5.38 -6.09
N ASP A 55 -15.99 5.49 -4.76
CA ASP A 55 -14.88 5.96 -3.93
C ASP A 55 -13.91 4.81 -3.65
N THR A 56 -12.75 4.85 -4.30
CA THR A 56 -11.66 3.89 -4.11
C THR A 56 -10.47 4.50 -3.36
N ARG A 57 -10.63 5.67 -2.75
CA ARG A 57 -9.55 6.31 -2.00
C ARG A 57 -9.10 5.41 -0.86
N SER A 58 -7.83 5.01 -0.90
CA SER A 58 -7.20 4.20 0.12
C SER A 58 -6.08 4.99 0.79
N PRO A 59 -6.20 5.33 2.08
CA PRO A 59 -5.18 6.10 2.76
C PRO A 59 -4.06 5.18 3.28
N VAL A 60 -3.47 4.36 2.40
CA VAL A 60 -2.46 3.35 2.75
C VAL A 60 -1.09 3.70 2.17
N THR A 61 -0.05 3.55 2.99
CA THR A 61 1.33 3.55 2.53
C THR A 61 1.95 2.19 2.80
N LYS A 62 2.63 1.64 1.79
CA LYS A 62 3.42 0.41 1.93
C LYS A 62 4.89 0.78 2.06
N ILE A 63 5.55 0.25 3.08
CA ILE A 63 6.99 0.44 3.29
C ILE A 63 7.65 -0.93 3.39
N ASN A 64 8.54 -1.23 2.44
CA ASN A 64 9.39 -2.41 2.51
C ASN A 64 10.71 -2.00 3.18
N VAL A 65 11.11 -2.71 4.22
CA VAL A 65 12.31 -2.41 5.01
C VAL A 65 13.21 -3.63 5.00
N ALA A 66 14.45 -3.44 4.57
CA ALA A 66 15.50 -4.43 4.76
C ALA A 66 16.17 -4.17 6.12
N VAL A 67 16.26 -5.21 6.95
CA VAL A 67 16.89 -5.15 8.27
C VAL A 67 17.97 -6.22 8.42
N ASP A 68 19.01 -5.94 9.19
CA ASP A 68 20.13 -6.85 9.47
C ASP A 68 19.91 -7.78 10.68
N ARG A 69 18.75 -7.68 11.34
CA ARG A 69 18.30 -8.52 12.46
C ARG A 69 16.80 -8.39 12.65
N LEU A 70 16.18 -9.39 13.29
CA LEU A 70 14.75 -9.34 13.64
C LEU A 70 14.46 -8.22 14.66
N PRO A 71 13.31 -7.52 14.55
CA PRO A 71 12.87 -6.59 15.59
C PRO A 71 12.68 -7.32 16.91
N SER A 72 13.21 -6.77 18.01
CA SER A 72 13.02 -7.35 19.34
C SER A 72 11.97 -6.55 20.10
N PHE A 73 10.74 -7.06 20.15
CA PHE A 73 9.63 -6.35 20.79
C PHE A 73 9.73 -6.37 22.31
N LEU A 74 9.40 -5.26 22.98
CA LEU A 74 9.38 -5.15 24.44
C LEU A 74 8.43 -6.17 25.09
N ALA A 75 7.28 -6.43 24.46
CA ALA A 75 6.29 -7.39 24.95
C ALA A 75 6.69 -8.86 24.72
N ALA A 76 7.58 -9.12 23.76
CA ALA A 76 8.06 -10.45 23.42
C ALA A 76 9.51 -10.38 22.90
N PRO A 77 10.52 -10.23 23.79
CA PRO A 77 11.91 -10.03 23.39
C PRO A 77 12.48 -11.22 22.63
N ASN A 78 13.48 -10.97 21.79
CA ASN A 78 14.16 -12.02 21.03
C ASN A 78 14.93 -13.00 21.94
N ALA A 79 15.01 -14.25 21.51
CA ALA A 79 15.89 -15.24 22.12
C ALA A 79 17.37 -14.92 21.81
N HIS A 80 18.27 -15.44 22.64
CA HIS A 80 19.72 -15.16 22.53
C HIS A 80 20.37 -15.74 21.27
N ASP A 81 19.73 -16.70 20.60
CA ASP A 81 20.23 -17.37 19.40
C ASP A 81 19.83 -16.68 18.09
N GLY A 82 19.07 -15.58 18.15
CA GLY A 82 18.62 -14.83 16.97
C GLY A 82 17.59 -15.56 16.13
N GLN A 83 16.99 -16.65 16.64
CA GLN A 83 15.97 -17.39 15.90
C GLN A 83 14.62 -16.66 15.88
N ALA A 84 13.90 -16.84 14.79
CA ALA A 84 12.57 -16.28 14.65
C ALA A 84 11.55 -16.98 15.57
N LEU A 85 11.01 -16.21 16.50
CA LEU A 85 9.93 -16.62 17.38
C LEU A 85 8.55 -16.61 16.68
N PRO A 86 7.51 -17.29 17.24
CA PRO A 86 6.19 -17.40 16.60
C PRO A 86 5.53 -16.07 16.23
N HIS A 87 5.75 -15.00 17.00
CA HIS A 87 5.18 -13.68 16.70
C HIS A 87 5.78 -13.05 15.43
N HIS A 88 7.00 -13.42 15.03
CA HIS A 88 7.58 -12.98 13.76
C HIS A 88 6.97 -13.68 12.54
N GLN A 89 6.16 -14.73 12.76
CA GLN A 89 5.53 -15.54 11.71
C GLN A 89 4.07 -15.14 11.46
N CYS A 90 3.56 -14.11 12.15
CA CYS A 90 2.20 -13.62 12.02
C CYS A 90 2.16 -12.13 11.64
N SER A 91 0.96 -11.60 11.43
CA SER A 91 0.77 -10.14 11.38
C SER A 91 0.89 -9.55 12.78
N ILE A 92 1.60 -8.43 12.88
CA ILE A 92 1.80 -7.67 14.10
C ILE A 92 1.14 -6.31 13.88
N HIS A 93 0.18 -5.95 14.74
CA HIS A 93 -0.50 -4.66 14.67
C HIS A 93 -0.02 -3.75 15.79
N LEU A 94 0.43 -2.55 15.44
CA LEU A 94 0.86 -1.51 16.37
C LEU A 94 -0.05 -0.28 16.24
N ASN A 95 -0.09 0.54 17.30
CA ASN A 95 -0.90 1.77 17.37
C ASN A 95 -2.40 1.54 17.17
N CYS A 96 -2.89 0.35 17.52
CA CYS A 96 -4.31 -0.03 17.48
C CYS A 96 -4.85 -0.47 18.84
N GLU A 97 -4.18 -0.11 19.93
CA GLU A 97 -4.52 -0.50 21.30
C GLU A 97 -5.78 0.20 21.82
N GLY A 98 -6.18 1.31 21.17
CA GLY A 98 -7.35 2.09 21.56
C GLY A 98 -8.00 2.81 20.38
N THR A 99 -9.33 2.89 20.40
CA THR A 99 -10.12 3.55 19.36
C THR A 99 -9.82 5.05 19.26
N GLN A 100 -9.42 5.69 20.36
CA GLN A 100 -9.03 7.10 20.38
C GLN A 100 -7.79 7.37 19.51
N LEU A 101 -6.81 6.46 19.51
CA LEU A 101 -5.61 6.57 18.68
C LEU A 101 -5.97 6.49 17.20
N LEU A 102 -6.79 5.51 16.82
CA LEU A 102 -7.28 5.36 15.45
C LEU A 102 -8.11 6.57 15.00
N HIS A 103 -8.95 7.11 15.89
CA HIS A 103 -9.75 8.30 15.60
C HIS A 103 -8.87 9.54 15.40
N GLN A 104 -7.82 9.71 16.20
CA GLN A 104 -6.87 10.81 16.02
C GLN A 104 -6.12 10.67 14.70
N ALA A 105 -5.61 9.47 14.38
CA ALA A 105 -4.92 9.21 13.12
C ALA A 105 -5.82 9.48 11.90
N PHE A 106 -7.09 9.03 11.97
CA PHE A 106 -8.10 9.36 10.97
C PHE A 106 -8.33 10.87 10.84
N THR A 107 -8.44 11.59 11.96
CA THR A 107 -8.72 13.03 11.96
C THR A 107 -7.58 13.82 11.32
N GLU A 108 -6.32 13.46 11.60
CA GLU A 108 -5.15 14.06 10.96
C GLU A 108 -5.19 13.84 9.43
N ALA A 109 -5.42 12.60 9.00
CA ALA A 109 -5.51 12.25 7.58
C ALA A 109 -6.66 12.95 6.86
N ALA A 110 -7.82 13.08 7.52
CA ALA A 110 -8.97 13.82 6.99
C ALA A 110 -8.67 15.31 6.79
N GLN A 111 -7.71 15.86 7.54
CA GLN A 111 -7.20 17.23 7.38
C GLN A 111 -6.04 17.33 6.38
N GLY A 112 -5.67 16.23 5.71
CA GLY A 112 -4.58 16.16 4.75
C GLY A 112 -3.19 16.01 5.39
N HIS A 113 -3.11 15.72 6.69
CA HIS A 113 -1.84 15.44 7.36
C HIS A 113 -1.63 13.93 7.49
N PRO A 114 -0.47 13.38 7.08
CA PRO A 114 -0.16 11.98 7.34
C PRO A 114 -0.11 11.79 8.85
N SER A 115 -0.67 10.68 9.34
CA SER A 115 -0.80 10.53 10.79
C SER A 115 0.56 10.53 11.49
N SER A 116 0.61 11.24 12.62
CA SER A 116 1.76 11.27 13.52
C SER A 116 1.97 9.94 14.26
N ARG A 117 0.90 9.15 14.41
CA ARG A 117 0.91 7.82 15.02
C ARG A 117 -0.03 6.89 14.24
N PRO A 118 0.36 6.46 13.03
CA PRO A 118 -0.51 5.67 12.16
C PRO A 118 -0.70 4.27 12.74
N MET A 119 -1.82 3.61 12.43
CA MET A 119 -1.94 2.16 12.62
C MET A 119 -0.96 1.46 11.68
N ILE A 120 -0.16 0.54 12.22
CA ILE A 120 0.87 -0.17 11.46
C ILE A 120 0.55 -1.66 11.49
N GLU A 121 0.39 -2.26 10.31
CA GLU A 121 0.45 -3.69 10.12
C GLU A 121 1.84 -4.08 9.64
N LEU A 122 2.55 -4.86 10.46
CA LEU A 122 3.91 -5.30 10.25
C LEU A 122 3.93 -6.82 10.03
N CYS A 123 4.59 -7.24 8.95
CA CYS A 123 4.81 -8.64 8.62
C CYS A 123 6.29 -8.87 8.26
N ILE A 124 6.83 -10.04 8.59
CA ILE A 124 8.23 -10.41 8.28
C ILE A 124 8.24 -11.65 7.38
N PRO A 125 7.88 -11.53 6.08
CA PRO A 125 7.71 -12.69 5.20
C PRO A 125 8.97 -13.54 5.06
N SER A 126 10.16 -12.93 5.16
CA SER A 126 11.46 -13.63 5.09
C SER A 126 11.69 -14.67 6.20
N VAL A 127 10.91 -14.63 7.29
CA VAL A 127 10.94 -15.67 8.33
C VAL A 127 10.30 -16.97 7.85
N LEU A 128 9.25 -16.87 7.03
CA LEU A 128 8.53 -18.01 6.47
C LEU A 128 9.14 -18.49 5.15
N ASP A 129 9.69 -17.56 4.37
CA ASP A 129 10.40 -17.84 3.11
C ASP A 129 11.81 -17.21 3.14
N PRO A 130 12.84 -17.99 3.51
CA PRO A 130 14.23 -17.54 3.52
C PRO A 130 14.76 -17.09 2.15
N GLY A 131 14.08 -17.40 1.04
CA GLY A 131 14.47 -16.95 -0.30
C GLY A 131 14.30 -15.44 -0.52
N LEU A 132 13.56 -14.76 0.37
CA LEU A 132 13.27 -13.33 0.27
C LEU A 132 14.38 -12.42 0.82
N ALA A 133 15.35 -12.96 1.56
CA ALA A 133 16.43 -12.17 2.15
C ALA A 133 17.76 -12.95 2.20
N PRO A 134 18.92 -12.27 2.12
CA PRO A 134 20.21 -12.91 2.41
C PRO A 134 20.27 -13.49 3.83
N PRO A 135 21.13 -14.49 4.09
CA PRO A 135 21.31 -15.05 5.43
C PRO A 135 21.62 -13.98 6.48
N GLY A 136 20.87 -13.98 7.58
CA GLY A 136 21.01 -13.00 8.68
C GLY A 136 20.28 -11.68 8.44
N CYS A 137 19.74 -11.44 7.24
CA CYS A 137 18.92 -10.28 6.94
C CYS A 137 17.43 -10.67 6.86
N HIS A 138 16.56 -9.69 7.03
CA HIS A 138 15.13 -9.88 6.93
C HIS A 138 14.47 -8.76 6.12
N VAL A 139 13.37 -9.10 5.45
CA VAL A 139 12.46 -8.12 4.86
C VAL A 139 11.27 -7.97 5.80
N VAL A 140 11.04 -6.74 6.23
CA VAL A 140 9.87 -6.31 7.01
C VAL A 140 8.96 -5.51 6.07
N SER A 141 7.72 -5.97 5.88
CA SER A 141 6.70 -5.25 5.14
C SER A 141 5.79 -4.54 6.11
N LEU A 142 5.66 -3.22 5.94
CA LEU A 142 4.77 -2.37 6.70
C LEU A 142 3.63 -1.90 5.80
N PHE A 143 2.40 -2.02 6.28
CA PHE A 143 1.25 -1.32 5.74
C PHE A 143 0.76 -0.35 6.80
N THR A 144 0.79 0.94 6.49
CA THR A 144 0.37 1.99 7.41
C THR A 144 -0.91 2.63 6.92
N GLN A 145 -1.84 2.86 7.85
CA GLN A 145 -3.13 3.49 7.56
C GLN A 145 -3.08 5.00 7.83
N TYR A 146 -4.05 5.72 7.28
CA TYR A 146 -4.25 7.16 7.48
C TYR A 146 -3.14 8.02 6.85
N THR A 147 -2.75 7.68 5.62
CA THR A 147 -1.89 8.49 4.76
C THR A 147 -2.68 9.06 3.60
N PRO A 148 -2.98 10.37 3.57
CA PRO A 148 -3.79 10.94 2.51
C PRO A 148 -3.03 10.94 1.16
N SER A 149 -3.77 10.81 0.06
CA SER A 149 -3.18 10.84 -1.29
C SER A 149 -2.59 12.21 -1.65
N VAL A 150 -3.20 13.29 -1.14
CA VAL A 150 -2.73 14.67 -1.27
C VAL A 150 -2.51 15.25 0.12
N LEU A 151 -1.35 15.90 0.32
CA LEU A 151 -0.98 16.50 1.59
C LEU A 151 -1.64 17.88 1.76
N ALA A 152 -1.79 18.30 3.02
CA ALA A 152 -2.35 19.60 3.38
C ALA A 152 -1.64 20.75 2.64
N GLY A 153 -2.46 21.67 2.11
CA GLY A 153 -2.02 22.73 1.22
C GLY A 153 -1.81 22.27 -0.23
N GLU A 154 -2.50 21.21 -0.67
CA GLU A 154 -2.41 20.63 -2.02
C GLU A 154 -1.00 20.17 -2.42
N ARG A 155 -0.19 19.79 -1.42
CA ARG A 155 1.18 19.34 -1.65
C ARG A 155 1.20 17.88 -2.11
N CYS A 156 2.08 17.57 -3.05
CA CYS A 156 2.33 16.19 -3.48
C CYS A 156 3.33 15.50 -2.55
N TRP A 157 3.32 14.17 -2.57
CA TRP A 157 4.34 13.34 -1.94
C TRP A 157 5.65 13.42 -2.73
N ASP A 158 6.57 14.27 -2.29
CA ASP A 158 7.94 14.29 -2.76
C ASP A 158 8.82 13.31 -1.95
N GLU A 159 10.08 13.19 -2.36
CA GLU A 159 11.03 12.30 -1.70
C GLU A 159 11.26 12.68 -0.23
N GLN A 160 11.30 13.97 0.09
CA GLN A 160 11.50 14.43 1.45
C GLN A 160 10.31 14.07 2.35
N ALA A 161 9.08 14.28 1.89
CA ALA A 161 7.85 13.94 2.60
C ALA A 161 7.73 12.43 2.81
N ARG A 162 8.05 11.62 1.78
CA ARG A 162 8.08 10.16 1.88
C ARG A 162 9.02 9.69 2.98
N ASN A 163 10.27 10.18 2.95
CA ASN A 163 11.28 9.79 3.92
C ASN A 163 10.91 10.25 5.34
N ALA A 164 10.43 11.49 5.50
CA ALA A 164 9.98 12.01 6.78
C ALA A 164 8.83 11.18 7.38
N TYR A 165 7.87 10.75 6.55
CA TYR A 165 6.81 9.87 7.01
C TYR A 165 7.31 8.49 7.42
N ALA A 166 8.22 7.89 6.64
CA ALA A 166 8.82 6.61 7.00
C ALA A 166 9.62 6.71 8.31
N ASP A 167 10.32 7.82 8.54
CA ASP A 167 11.02 8.08 9.81
C ASP A 167 10.03 8.13 10.99
N THR A 168 8.88 8.80 10.85
CA THR A 168 7.80 8.80 11.86
C THR A 168 7.29 7.38 12.15
N VAL A 169 7.09 6.56 11.12
CA VAL A 169 6.66 5.17 11.27
C VAL A 169 7.73 4.36 12.00
N PHE A 170 9.01 4.56 11.68
CA PHE A 170 10.10 3.86 12.33
C PHE A 170 10.29 4.30 13.79
N ASP A 171 10.09 5.59 14.10
CA ASP A 171 10.05 6.09 15.47
C ASP A 171 8.90 5.43 16.27
N CYS A 172 7.73 5.26 15.65
CA CYS A 172 6.64 4.51 16.29
C CYS A 172 7.05 3.05 16.56
N ILE A 173 7.72 2.38 15.62
CA ILE A 173 8.17 0.99 15.83
C ILE A 173 9.26 0.93 16.90
N GLU A 174 10.15 1.91 16.96
CA GLU A 174 11.22 2.02 17.97
C GLU A 174 10.66 2.03 19.40
N ASP A 175 9.48 2.64 19.62
CA ASP A 175 8.78 2.59 20.92
C ASP A 175 8.43 1.16 21.37
N TYR A 176 8.15 0.25 20.41
CA TYR A 176 7.78 -1.14 20.69
C TYR A 176 8.94 -2.12 20.55
N ALA A 177 9.92 -1.83 19.69
CA ALA A 177 11.07 -2.66 19.39
C ALA A 177 12.35 -1.80 19.31
N PRO A 178 12.90 -1.36 20.45
CA PRO A 178 14.13 -0.55 20.49
C PRO A 178 15.28 -1.22 19.73
N GLY A 179 16.03 -0.43 18.96
CA GLY A 179 17.09 -0.89 18.08
C GLY A 179 16.63 -1.25 16.67
N PHE A 180 15.33 -1.14 16.36
CA PHE A 180 14.77 -1.37 15.03
C PHE A 180 15.38 -0.40 14.01
N LYS A 181 15.41 0.90 14.29
CA LYS A 181 16.00 1.90 13.39
C LYS A 181 17.46 1.60 13.07
N ALA A 182 18.21 1.17 14.07
CA ALA A 182 19.62 0.80 13.92
C ALA A 182 19.82 -0.51 13.14
N SER A 183 18.77 -1.29 12.88
CA SER A 183 18.83 -2.49 12.05
C SER A 183 18.53 -2.23 10.58
N VAL A 184 17.95 -1.06 10.25
CA VAL A 184 17.53 -0.73 8.89
C VAL A 184 18.74 -0.54 7.99
N ILE A 185 18.84 -1.36 6.95
CA ILE A 185 19.88 -1.31 5.91
C ILE A 185 19.34 -0.79 4.57
N GLY A 186 18.01 -0.74 4.40
CA GLY A 186 17.37 -0.20 3.22
C GLY A 186 15.87 -0.01 3.43
N ARG A 187 15.29 0.92 2.67
CA ARG A 187 13.84 1.17 2.67
C ARG A 187 13.34 1.51 1.27
N ASP A 188 12.13 1.07 0.99
CA ASP A 188 11.37 1.39 -0.21
C ASP A 188 9.95 1.81 0.23
N ILE A 189 9.53 3.00 -0.18
CA ILE A 189 8.34 3.69 0.36
C ILE A 189 7.38 3.95 -0.80
N LEU A 190 6.20 3.34 -0.73
CA LEU A 190 5.15 3.40 -1.74
C LEU A 190 3.91 4.06 -1.12
N THR A 191 3.77 5.37 -1.32
CA THR A 191 2.62 6.17 -0.86
C THR A 191 1.42 6.00 -1.79
N PRO A 192 0.20 6.47 -1.44
CA PRO A 192 -0.97 6.27 -2.28
C PRO A 192 -0.78 6.69 -3.76
N PRO A 193 -0.17 7.85 -4.08
CA PRO A 193 0.09 8.19 -5.49
C PRO A 193 1.06 7.25 -6.19
N ASP A 194 2.02 6.67 -5.47
CA ASP A 194 2.95 5.68 -6.02
C ASP A 194 2.24 4.34 -6.27
N LEU A 195 1.34 3.92 -5.37
CA LEU A 195 0.52 2.73 -5.55
C LEU A 195 -0.41 2.86 -6.76
N GLU A 196 -1.07 4.01 -6.92
CA GLU A 196 -1.90 4.31 -8.07
C GLU A 196 -1.12 4.23 -9.38
N ARG A 197 0.06 4.88 -9.43
CA ARG A 197 0.90 4.93 -10.63
C ARG A 197 1.52 3.59 -11.00
N ILE A 198 1.98 2.80 -10.02
CA ILE A 198 2.73 1.55 -10.26
C ILE A 198 1.79 0.37 -10.48
N PHE A 199 0.72 0.28 -9.70
CA PHE A 199 -0.17 -0.89 -9.69
C PHE A 199 -1.54 -0.63 -10.34
N GLY A 200 -1.84 0.61 -10.74
CA GLY A 200 -3.11 0.96 -11.35
C GLY A 200 -4.28 0.91 -10.36
N LEU A 201 -4.03 1.31 -9.12
CA LEU A 201 -4.99 1.37 -8.01
C LEU A 201 -5.54 2.80 -7.87
N PRO A 202 -6.70 3.15 -8.49
CA PRO A 202 -7.17 4.53 -8.48
C PRO A 202 -7.47 4.99 -7.05
N GLY A 203 -6.85 6.07 -6.60
CA GLY A 203 -7.01 6.58 -5.24
C GLY A 203 -6.08 5.96 -4.18
N GLY A 204 -5.14 5.10 -4.58
CA GLY A 204 -4.17 4.43 -3.70
C GLY A 204 -4.44 2.95 -3.51
#